data_AF-A0A257CKF7-F1
#
_entry.id   AF-A0A257CKF7-F1
#
_cell.length_a   1.000
_cell.length_b   1.000
_cell.length_c   1.000
_cell.angle_alpha   90.00
_cell.angle_beta   90.00
_cell.angle_gamma   90.00
#
_symmetry.space_group_name_H-M   'P 1'
#
loop_
_entity.id
_entity.type
_entity.pdbx_description
1 polymer ?
#
loop_
_entity_poly.entity_id
_entity_poly.type
_entity_poly.pdbx_seq_one_letter_code
_entity_poly.pdbx_strand_id
1 'polypeptide(L)'
;MPETALVKASRRLRDDVVNALAASPDVSDQATAALLSITPFMDDLPTSACTDNPACLQKWTDKQMSRERVNTDAVVQRLAALADRSRSPYVYEMATLGCRELVKGSVAATEACNNLSLERWASLDPHNAVPWLALVERAQQRDDKAAVDNALYQAATATKSGGVASELMRRVLAQVPTNDTHRDLQADMAARAFGVAVLDMMGSGHMTAMGLCRDEHMADSNRRQTCHLLGARLLADSDTLLQSRLALALVKRTGLGSSEFTTKADELDALDWAVRQRSGELEHPSDGQGCRATVAAVRYFGEMAQSSELGVARRTLDDHLRRSGQTVADVARQSRQSRDKAAAP
;
A
#
# COMPACT_ATOMS: atom_id res chain seq x y z
N MET A 1 33.45 -5.44 -2.77
CA MET A 1 33.77 -4.48 -3.84
C MET A 1 33.44 -3.08 -3.35
N PRO A 2 34.19 -2.04 -3.76
CA PRO A 2 33.84 -0.66 -3.41
C PRO A 2 32.50 -0.28 -4.05
N GLU A 3 31.62 0.30 -3.25
CA GLU A 3 30.38 0.92 -3.71
C GLU A 3 30.71 1.95 -4.82
N THR A 4 30.04 1.82 -5.96
CA THR A 4 30.29 2.70 -7.11
C THR A 4 29.92 4.14 -6.78
N ALA A 5 30.56 5.11 -7.43
CA ALA A 5 30.25 6.53 -7.24
C ALA A 5 28.76 6.84 -7.50
N LEU A 6 28.14 6.10 -8.44
CA LEU A 6 26.72 6.23 -8.78
C LEU A 6 25.80 5.81 -7.63
N VAL A 7 26.07 4.66 -6.98
CA VAL A 7 25.27 4.19 -5.84
C VAL A 7 25.38 5.17 -4.67
N LYS A 8 26.57 5.73 -4.42
CA LYS A 8 26.77 6.78 -3.40
C LYS A 8 25.98 8.05 -3.71
N ALA A 9 25.98 8.50 -4.96
CA ALA A 9 25.25 9.68 -5.38
C ALA A 9 23.73 9.49 -5.24
N SER A 10 23.21 8.34 -5.67
CA SER A 10 21.79 7.98 -5.50
C SER A 10 21.39 7.95 -4.02
N ARG A 11 22.21 7.31 -3.16
CA ARG A 11 21.94 7.30 -1.70
C ARG A 11 21.87 8.71 -1.12
N ARG A 12 22.83 9.59 -1.46
CA ARG A 12 22.84 10.98 -0.97
C ARG A 12 21.58 11.74 -1.38
N LEU A 13 21.16 11.62 -2.64
CA LEU A 13 19.95 12.27 -3.10
C LEU A 13 18.69 11.80 -2.37
N ARG A 14 18.61 10.51 -2.03
CA ARG A 14 17.52 9.97 -1.20
C ARG A 14 17.57 10.51 0.23
N ASP A 15 18.76 10.53 0.82
CA ASP A 15 18.96 11.10 2.15
C ASP A 15 18.54 12.58 2.17
N ASP A 16 18.83 13.34 1.10
CA ASP A 16 18.40 14.74 0.95
C ASP A 16 16.87 14.88 0.95
N VAL A 17 16.15 14.00 0.24
CA VAL A 17 14.67 13.99 0.23
C VAL A 17 14.11 13.66 1.63
N VAL A 18 14.64 12.62 2.28
CA VAL A 18 14.21 12.24 3.64
C VAL A 18 14.53 13.35 4.65
N ASN A 19 15.69 13.98 4.54
CA ASN A 19 16.10 15.09 5.40
C ASN A 19 15.23 16.34 5.18
N ALA A 20 14.86 16.64 3.93
CA ALA A 20 13.95 17.74 3.60
C ALA A 20 12.58 17.53 4.25
N LEU A 21 12.01 16.32 4.14
CA LEU A 21 10.77 15.95 4.83
C LEU A 21 10.91 16.02 6.36
N ALA A 22 12.03 15.53 6.90
CA ALA A 22 12.27 15.52 8.35
C ALA A 22 12.45 16.92 8.94
N ALA A 23 12.93 17.89 8.13
CA ALA A 23 13.10 19.28 8.50
C ALA A 23 11.84 20.14 8.27
N SER A 24 10.81 19.59 7.62
CA SER A 24 9.54 20.28 7.36
C SER A 24 8.84 20.65 8.69
N PRO A 25 8.18 21.82 8.76
CA PRO A 25 7.34 22.17 9.91
C PRO A 25 6.04 21.36 9.95
N ASP A 26 5.63 20.69 8.87
CA ASP A 26 4.45 19.82 8.84
C ASP A 26 4.77 18.47 9.51
N VAL A 27 4.07 18.15 10.60
CA VAL A 27 4.20 16.88 11.33
C VAL A 27 3.93 15.65 10.44
N SER A 28 3.13 15.81 9.39
CA SER A 28 2.84 14.75 8.42
C SER A 28 4.03 14.46 7.50
N ASP A 29 4.79 15.50 7.11
CA ASP A 29 6.06 15.32 6.38
C ASP A 29 7.11 14.68 7.29
N GLN A 30 7.18 15.08 8.57
CA GLN A 30 8.09 14.45 9.53
C GLN A 30 7.78 12.97 9.74
N ALA A 31 6.49 12.61 9.80
CA ALA A 31 6.06 11.20 9.87
C ALA A 31 6.40 10.43 8.58
N THR A 32 6.20 11.06 7.43
CA THR A 32 6.59 10.52 6.11
C THR A 32 8.09 10.23 6.07
N ALA A 33 8.92 11.18 6.49
CA ALA A 33 10.37 11.02 6.56
C ALA A 33 10.79 9.84 7.45
N ALA A 34 10.18 9.76 8.64
CA ALA A 34 10.47 8.70 9.60
C ALA A 34 10.17 7.33 8.97
N LEU A 35 9.02 7.15 8.33
CA LEU A 35 8.65 5.87 7.72
C LEU A 35 9.52 5.49 6.50
N LEU A 36 9.94 6.45 5.67
CA LEU A 36 10.83 6.18 4.54
C LEU A 36 12.25 5.77 4.96
N SER A 37 12.67 6.14 6.17
CA SER A 37 14.00 5.83 6.69
C SER A 37 14.19 4.36 7.10
N ILE A 38 13.11 3.57 7.13
CA ILE A 38 13.06 2.19 7.64
C ILE A 38 12.54 1.17 6.64
N THR A 39 12.00 1.60 5.49
CA THR A 39 11.63 0.66 4.42
C THR A 39 12.90 0.03 3.85
N PRO A 40 13.14 -1.27 4.08
CA PRO A 40 14.34 -1.94 3.57
C PRO A 40 14.36 -1.85 2.05
N PHE A 41 15.53 -1.59 1.50
CA PHE A 41 15.67 -1.20 0.11
C PHE A 41 16.22 -2.33 -0.76
N MET A 42 15.92 -2.31 -2.06
CA MET A 42 16.48 -3.28 -3.00
C MET A 42 18.00 -3.12 -3.25
N ASP A 43 18.60 -1.95 -2.99
CA ASP A 43 20.09 -1.78 -2.97
C ASP A 43 20.72 -2.49 -1.78
N ASP A 44 19.94 -2.71 -0.72
CA ASP A 44 20.29 -3.60 0.38
C ASP A 44 19.77 -5.01 0.06
N LEU A 45 19.72 -5.45 -1.20
CA LEU A 45 19.76 -6.87 -1.49
C LEU A 45 21.21 -7.34 -1.47
N PRO A 46 21.49 -8.60 -1.10
CA PRO A 46 22.84 -9.13 -1.21
C PRO A 46 23.34 -8.89 -2.62
N THR A 47 24.46 -8.18 -2.76
CA THR A 47 25.16 -8.10 -4.05
C THR A 47 25.28 -9.50 -4.63
N SER A 48 25.21 -9.66 -5.96
CA SER A 48 25.34 -10.96 -6.65
C SER A 48 26.59 -11.77 -6.24
N ALA A 49 27.57 -11.14 -5.60
CA ALA A 49 28.71 -11.81 -4.98
C ALA A 49 28.36 -12.72 -3.77
N CYS A 50 27.17 -12.58 -3.16
CA CYS A 50 26.74 -13.38 -2.01
C CYS A 50 25.52 -14.27 -2.30
N THR A 51 24.93 -14.19 -3.50
CA THR A 51 23.81 -15.08 -3.88
C THR A 51 24.24 -16.55 -3.96
N ASP A 52 25.50 -16.82 -4.31
CA ASP A 52 26.03 -18.18 -4.44
C ASP A 52 26.74 -18.70 -3.18
N ASN A 53 26.81 -17.90 -2.11
CA ASN A 53 27.47 -18.28 -0.86
C ASN A 53 26.52 -18.12 0.34
N PRO A 54 25.89 -19.22 0.82
CA PRO A 54 24.94 -19.20 1.94
C PRO A 54 25.51 -18.60 3.22
N ALA A 55 26.81 -18.76 3.49
CA ALA A 55 27.44 -18.19 4.68
C ALA A 55 27.72 -16.68 4.54
N CYS A 56 28.01 -16.19 3.33
CA CYS A 56 28.03 -14.74 3.09
C CYS A 56 26.63 -14.16 3.26
N LEU A 57 25.64 -14.78 2.62
CA LEU A 57 24.25 -14.36 2.69
C LEU A 57 23.77 -14.27 4.14
N GLN A 58 23.98 -15.33 4.94
CA GLN A 58 23.60 -15.35 6.34
C GLN A 58 24.26 -14.21 7.14
N LYS A 59 25.58 -14.01 7.01
CA LYS A 59 26.28 -12.93 7.73
C LYS A 59 25.81 -11.54 7.31
N TRP A 60 25.52 -11.37 6.02
CA TRP A 60 24.97 -10.13 5.48
C TRP A 60 23.56 -9.89 6.03
N THR A 61 22.70 -10.92 6.06
CA THR A 61 21.37 -10.88 6.65
C THR A 61 21.43 -10.54 8.14
N ASP A 62 22.26 -11.23 8.92
CA ASP A 62 22.39 -10.97 10.37
C ASP A 62 22.85 -9.52 10.63
N LYS A 63 23.81 -9.03 9.84
CA LYS A 63 24.31 -7.66 9.97
C LYS A 63 23.27 -6.62 9.58
N GLN A 64 22.55 -6.80 8.48
CA GLN A 64 21.48 -5.88 8.06
C GLN A 64 20.35 -5.89 9.08
N MET A 65 19.87 -7.07 9.46
CA MET A 65 18.83 -7.23 10.48
C MET A 65 19.21 -6.54 11.80
N SER A 66 20.48 -6.57 12.22
CA SER A 66 20.91 -5.88 13.45
C SER A 66 20.90 -4.35 13.34
N ARG A 67 21.28 -3.79 12.19
CA ARG A 67 21.32 -2.33 11.96
C ARG A 67 19.92 -1.78 11.73
N GLU A 68 19.12 -2.50 10.95
CA GLU A 68 17.73 -2.19 10.71
C GLU A 68 16.96 -2.14 12.03
N ARG A 69 17.10 -3.13 12.93
CA ARG A 69 16.43 -3.13 14.24
C ARG A 69 16.66 -1.87 15.06
N VAL A 70 17.91 -1.41 15.21
CA VAL A 70 18.21 -0.21 16.03
C VAL A 70 17.62 1.06 15.41
N ASN A 71 17.68 1.18 14.07
CA ASN A 71 17.10 2.33 13.37
C ASN A 71 15.56 2.30 13.43
N THR A 72 14.98 1.11 13.28
CA THR A 72 13.54 0.86 13.37
C THR A 72 12.97 1.29 14.72
N ASP A 73 13.63 0.96 15.83
CA ASP A 73 13.15 1.33 17.18
C ASP A 73 13.05 2.85 17.35
N ALA A 74 14.11 3.57 17.00
CA ALA A 74 14.14 5.04 17.10
C ALA A 74 13.06 5.69 16.22
N VAL A 75 12.81 5.11 15.05
CA VAL A 75 11.81 5.59 14.11
C VAL A 75 10.39 5.33 14.60
N VAL A 76 10.12 4.14 15.13
CA VAL A 76 8.81 3.83 15.74
C VAL A 76 8.55 4.74 16.94
N GLN A 77 9.54 4.96 17.81
CA GLN A 77 9.43 5.91 18.92
C GLN A 77 9.13 7.33 18.44
N ARG A 78 9.82 7.79 17.39
CA ARG A 78 9.57 9.10 16.79
C ARG A 78 8.15 9.20 16.24
N LEU A 79 7.69 8.19 15.51
CA LEU A 79 6.34 8.15 14.95
C LEU A 79 5.28 8.17 16.06
N ALA A 80 5.44 7.35 17.11
CA ALA A 80 4.53 7.34 18.25
C ALA A 80 4.48 8.69 18.95
N ALA A 81 5.63 9.34 19.16
CA ALA A 81 5.71 10.66 19.77
C ALA A 81 5.13 11.79 18.88
N LEU A 82 5.21 11.65 17.55
CA LEU A 82 4.53 12.56 16.62
C LEU A 82 3.00 12.36 16.69
N ALA A 83 2.53 11.12 16.71
CA ALA A 83 1.10 10.81 16.80
C ALA A 83 0.48 11.31 18.12
N ASP A 84 1.16 11.13 19.25
CA ASP A 84 0.63 11.58 20.55
C ASP A 84 0.31 13.09 20.58
N ARG A 85 1.18 13.89 19.97
CA ARG A 85 1.07 15.36 19.90
C ARG A 85 0.26 15.87 18.71
N SER A 86 -0.10 15.00 17.78
CA SER A 86 -0.80 15.36 16.55
C SER A 86 -2.31 15.11 16.65
N ARG A 87 -3.06 15.85 15.84
CA ARG A 87 -4.49 15.59 15.54
C ARG A 87 -4.69 15.07 14.12
N SER A 88 -3.61 14.85 13.38
CA SER A 88 -3.65 14.35 12.00
C SER A 88 -3.91 12.83 12.01
N PRO A 89 -5.01 12.34 11.42
CA PRO A 89 -5.24 10.90 11.26
C PRO A 89 -4.12 10.21 10.49
N TYR A 90 -3.55 10.89 9.51
CA TYR A 90 -2.43 10.39 8.70
C TYR A 90 -1.20 10.06 9.57
N VAL A 91 -0.87 10.92 10.53
CA VAL A 91 0.26 10.67 11.46
C VAL A 91 -0.05 9.48 12.38
N TYR A 92 -1.31 9.33 12.81
CA TYR A 92 -1.75 8.17 13.60
C TYR A 92 -1.64 6.87 12.83
N GLU A 93 -2.04 6.87 11.57
CA GLU A 93 -1.95 5.71 10.68
C GLU A 93 -0.49 5.30 10.47
N MET A 94 0.40 6.25 10.19
CA MET A 94 1.84 5.96 10.06
C MET A 94 2.47 5.41 11.34
N ALA A 95 2.11 5.96 12.50
CA ALA A 95 2.59 5.44 13.77
C ALA A 95 2.06 4.04 14.06
N THR A 96 0.78 3.79 13.74
CA THR A 96 0.17 2.46 13.86
C THR A 96 0.84 1.45 12.94
N LEU A 97 1.10 1.82 11.68
CA LEU A 97 1.79 0.97 10.72
C LEU A 97 3.20 0.60 11.21
N GLY A 98 3.98 1.61 11.63
CA GLY A 98 5.31 1.37 12.19
C GLY A 98 5.28 0.46 13.42
N CYS A 99 4.33 0.69 14.32
CA CYS A 99 4.17 -0.13 15.52
C CYS A 99 3.81 -1.59 15.26
N ARG A 100 3.10 -1.87 14.18
CA ARG A 100 2.59 -3.22 13.90
C ARG A 100 3.57 -4.05 13.08
N GLU A 101 4.13 -3.44 12.04
CA GLU A 101 4.97 -4.18 11.10
C GLU A 101 6.43 -4.30 11.58
N LEU A 102 6.89 -3.36 12.42
CA LEU A 102 8.33 -3.15 12.62
C LEU A 102 8.85 -3.39 14.04
N VAL A 103 7.98 -3.53 15.04
CA VAL A 103 8.36 -3.63 16.47
C VAL A 103 8.86 -5.02 16.90
N LYS A 104 9.02 -5.96 15.96
CA LYS A 104 9.26 -7.38 16.28
C LYS A 104 10.51 -7.59 17.17
N GLY A 105 10.27 -7.82 18.46
CA GLY A 105 11.28 -8.16 19.47
C GLY A 105 11.95 -6.99 20.20
N SER A 106 11.48 -5.74 20.04
CA SER A 106 12.03 -4.58 20.77
C SER A 106 11.14 -4.12 21.93
N VAL A 107 11.70 -4.07 23.15
CA VAL A 107 11.01 -3.57 24.35
C VAL A 107 10.71 -2.07 24.22
N ALA A 108 11.70 -1.28 23.82
CA ALA A 108 11.58 0.18 23.80
C ALA A 108 10.61 0.67 22.72
N ALA A 109 10.53 -0.03 21.58
CA ALA A 109 9.52 0.26 20.57
C ALA A 109 8.13 -0.23 21.02
N THR A 110 8.05 -1.36 21.72
CA THR A 110 6.79 -1.85 22.31
C THR A 110 6.19 -0.85 23.30
N GLU A 111 6.99 -0.28 24.20
CA GLU A 111 6.51 0.74 25.15
C GLU A 111 5.96 1.99 24.47
N ALA A 112 6.64 2.49 23.43
CA ALA A 112 6.14 3.63 22.66
C ALA A 112 4.81 3.32 21.96
N CYS A 113 4.68 2.10 21.43
CA CYS A 113 3.46 1.65 20.76
C CYS A 113 2.28 1.40 21.70
N ASN A 114 2.54 1.02 22.95
CA ASN A 114 1.50 0.83 23.96
C ASN A 114 0.72 2.12 24.27
N ASN A 115 1.29 3.29 23.98
CA ASN A 115 0.63 4.58 24.14
C ASN A 115 -0.27 4.95 22.95
N LEU A 116 -0.22 4.22 21.83
CA LEU A 116 -1.10 4.45 20.70
C LEU A 116 -2.44 3.73 20.90
N SER A 117 -3.52 4.51 20.88
CA SER A 117 -4.89 3.99 20.92
C SER A 117 -5.51 4.00 19.54
N LEU A 118 -5.95 2.84 19.03
CA LEU A 118 -6.72 2.81 17.79
C LEU A 118 -8.12 3.41 17.98
N GLU A 119 -8.65 3.44 19.21
CA GLU A 119 -9.89 4.17 19.53
C GLU A 119 -9.69 5.67 19.31
N ARG A 120 -8.53 6.22 19.72
CA ARG A 120 -8.18 7.62 19.43
C ARG A 120 -8.06 7.84 17.92
N TRP A 121 -7.41 6.93 17.19
CA TRP A 121 -7.34 7.04 15.72
C TRP A 121 -8.74 7.02 15.08
N ALA A 122 -9.61 6.08 15.46
CA ALA A 122 -10.99 6.02 14.99
C ALA A 122 -11.79 7.27 15.36
N SER A 123 -11.53 7.90 16.51
CA SER A 123 -12.17 9.17 16.88
C SER A 123 -11.67 10.37 16.06
N LEU A 124 -10.41 10.33 15.59
CA LEU A 124 -9.83 11.38 14.74
C LEU A 124 -10.31 11.28 13.29
N ASP A 125 -10.64 10.07 12.82
CA ASP A 125 -11.16 9.84 11.47
C ASP A 125 -12.35 8.87 11.47
N PRO A 126 -13.48 9.23 12.11
CA PRO A 126 -14.60 8.33 12.33
C PRO A 126 -15.30 7.91 11.03
N HIS A 127 -15.10 8.69 9.97
CA HIS A 127 -15.69 8.45 8.66
C HIS A 127 -14.82 7.57 7.76
N ASN A 128 -13.64 7.14 8.22
CA ASN A 128 -12.74 6.26 7.49
C ASN A 128 -12.86 4.82 7.97
N ALA A 129 -12.99 3.87 7.06
CA ALA A 129 -13.06 2.45 7.40
C ALA A 129 -11.75 1.92 8.01
N VAL A 130 -10.59 2.44 7.59
CA VAL A 130 -9.27 1.91 7.96
C VAL A 130 -9.04 1.82 9.50
N PRO A 131 -9.24 2.87 10.32
CA PRO A 131 -9.08 2.74 11.78
C PRO A 131 -10.04 1.72 12.40
N TRP A 132 -11.25 1.60 11.87
CA TRP A 132 -12.22 0.62 12.34
C TRP A 132 -11.82 -0.81 11.98
N LEU A 133 -11.22 -1.04 10.81
CA LEU A 133 -10.68 -2.34 10.43
C LEU A 133 -9.50 -2.75 11.34
N ALA A 134 -8.65 -1.79 11.74
CA ALA A 134 -7.61 -2.06 12.73
C ALA A 134 -8.19 -2.41 14.10
N LEU A 135 -9.31 -1.79 14.50
CA LEU A 135 -10.06 -2.15 15.70
C LEU A 135 -10.69 -3.55 15.62
N VAL A 136 -11.20 -3.96 14.45
CA VAL A 136 -11.70 -5.33 14.22
C VAL A 136 -10.60 -6.34 14.51
N GLU A 137 -9.40 -6.13 13.97
CA GLU A 137 -8.28 -7.05 14.21
C GLU A 137 -7.88 -7.13 15.68
N ARG A 138 -7.78 -5.99 16.36
CA ARG A 138 -7.45 -5.97 17.79
C ARG A 138 -8.53 -6.60 18.67
N ALA A 139 -9.81 -6.42 18.33
CA ALA A 139 -10.91 -7.08 19.01
C ALA A 139 -10.88 -8.60 18.78
N GLN A 140 -10.58 -9.03 17.56
CA GLN A 140 -10.42 -10.45 17.22
C GLN A 140 -9.26 -11.10 18.00
N GLN A 141 -8.12 -10.42 18.13
CA GLN A 141 -6.98 -10.90 18.93
C GLN A 141 -7.29 -11.05 20.43
N ARG A 142 -8.33 -10.38 20.92
CA ARG A 142 -8.80 -10.43 22.31
C ARG A 142 -10.02 -11.35 22.50
N ASP A 143 -10.46 -12.03 21.44
CA ASP A 143 -11.70 -12.81 21.41
C ASP A 143 -12.96 -12.02 21.83
N ASP A 144 -12.96 -10.70 21.65
CA ASP A 144 -14.08 -9.82 22.01
C ASP A 144 -15.05 -9.69 20.82
N LYS A 145 -16.02 -10.61 20.76
CA LYS A 145 -17.02 -10.66 19.68
C LYS A 145 -17.85 -9.39 19.56
N ALA A 146 -18.22 -8.77 20.68
CA ALA A 146 -19.05 -7.55 20.66
C ALA A 146 -18.26 -6.38 20.09
N ALA A 147 -16.97 -6.24 20.45
CA ALA A 147 -16.10 -5.23 19.87
C ALA A 147 -15.82 -5.47 18.38
N VAL A 148 -15.67 -6.74 17.95
CA VAL A 148 -15.56 -7.10 16.52
C VAL A 148 -16.79 -6.63 15.75
N ASP A 149 -17.99 -6.91 16.26
CA ASP A 149 -19.24 -6.57 15.59
C ASP A 149 -19.44 -5.07 15.45
N ASN A 150 -19.20 -4.34 16.54
CA ASN A 150 -19.28 -2.88 16.53
C ASN A 150 -18.25 -2.29 15.56
N ALA A 151 -16.98 -2.69 15.64
CA ALA A 151 -15.94 -2.14 14.76
C ALA A 151 -16.20 -2.46 13.28
N LEU A 152 -16.67 -3.68 12.97
CA LEU A 152 -17.00 -4.06 11.59
C LEU A 152 -18.19 -3.26 11.06
N TYR A 153 -19.21 -3.03 11.90
CA TYR A 153 -20.34 -2.18 11.55
C TYR A 153 -19.88 -0.74 11.26
N GLN A 154 -19.04 -0.15 12.12
CA GLN A 154 -18.51 1.19 11.90
C GLN A 154 -17.71 1.27 10.59
N ALA A 155 -16.85 0.28 10.32
CA ALA A 155 -16.12 0.19 9.05
C ALA A 155 -17.05 0.12 7.84
N ALA A 156 -18.13 -0.66 7.93
CA ALA A 156 -19.12 -0.80 6.86
C ALA A 156 -19.94 0.48 6.60
N THR A 157 -20.17 1.28 7.65
CA THR A 157 -20.94 2.55 7.56
C THR A 157 -20.07 3.79 7.34
N ALA A 158 -18.75 3.64 7.33
CA ALA A 158 -17.82 4.71 6.99
C ALA A 158 -18.16 5.33 5.63
N THR A 159 -17.72 6.58 5.39
CA THR A 159 -17.95 7.29 4.12
C THR A 159 -16.72 7.34 3.23
N LYS A 160 -15.58 6.84 3.69
CA LYS A 160 -14.34 6.66 2.91
C LYS A 160 -13.57 5.42 3.38
N SER A 161 -12.69 4.89 2.55
CA SER A 161 -11.76 3.81 2.92
C SER A 161 -10.34 4.01 2.34
N GLY A 162 -9.86 5.25 2.39
CA GLY A 162 -8.51 5.60 1.93
C GLY A 162 -7.48 5.42 3.04
N GLY A 163 -6.36 4.76 2.71
CA GLY A 163 -5.20 4.68 3.58
C GLY A 163 -4.13 5.73 3.25
N VAL A 164 -2.96 5.58 3.86
CA VAL A 164 -1.82 6.50 3.73
C VAL A 164 -1.17 6.54 2.34
N ALA A 165 -1.42 5.55 1.49
CA ALA A 165 -0.71 5.30 0.23
C ALA A 165 -0.59 6.53 -0.68
N SER A 166 -1.73 7.09 -1.10
CA SER A 166 -1.80 8.19 -2.06
C SER A 166 -1.18 9.47 -1.49
N GLU A 167 -1.45 9.74 -0.21
CA GLU A 167 -0.91 10.91 0.50
C GLU A 167 0.60 10.81 0.71
N LEU A 168 1.11 9.62 1.05
CA LEU A 168 2.54 9.35 1.15
C LEU A 168 3.25 9.58 -0.18
N MET A 169 2.75 8.99 -1.28
CA MET A 169 3.34 9.20 -2.60
C MET A 169 3.36 10.68 -2.99
N ARG A 170 2.25 11.40 -2.74
CA ARG A 170 2.14 12.84 -3.03
C ARG A 170 3.17 13.65 -2.25
N ARG A 171 3.33 13.40 -0.96
CA ARG A 171 4.31 14.09 -0.10
C ARG A 171 5.74 13.81 -0.52
N VAL A 172 6.04 12.55 -0.83
CA VAL A 172 7.36 12.13 -1.30
C VAL A 172 7.71 12.79 -2.62
N LEU A 173 6.84 12.69 -3.62
CA LEU A 173 7.12 13.23 -4.95
C LEU A 173 7.13 14.75 -4.99
N ALA A 174 6.48 15.44 -4.05
CA ALA A 174 6.58 16.89 -3.91
C ALA A 174 8.00 17.37 -3.54
N GLN A 175 8.84 16.49 -3.00
CA GLN A 175 10.21 16.81 -2.57
C GLN A 175 11.27 16.42 -3.60
N VAL A 176 10.89 15.64 -4.62
CA VAL A 176 11.82 15.20 -5.66
C VAL A 176 11.81 16.19 -6.82
N PRO A 177 12.96 16.74 -7.25
CA PRO A 177 13.02 17.60 -8.42
C PRO A 177 12.44 16.90 -9.66
N THR A 178 11.57 17.60 -10.42
CA THR A 178 10.85 17.04 -11.58
C THR A 178 11.66 17.02 -12.88
N ASN A 179 12.96 17.34 -12.82
CA ASN A 179 13.80 17.43 -14.01
C ASN A 179 14.31 16.04 -14.46
N ASP A 180 14.81 15.99 -15.70
CA ASP A 180 15.23 14.74 -16.33
C ASP A 180 16.41 14.05 -15.63
N THR A 181 17.24 14.82 -14.92
CA THR A 181 18.42 14.29 -14.21
C THR A 181 18.06 13.55 -12.92
N HIS A 182 16.84 13.71 -12.40
CA HIS A 182 16.38 13.06 -11.15
C HIS A 182 15.29 12.02 -11.39
N ARG A 183 15.09 11.55 -12.64
CA ARG A 183 14.07 10.54 -12.96
C ARG A 183 14.28 9.24 -12.19
N ASP A 184 15.50 8.71 -12.13
CA ASP A 184 15.78 7.49 -11.36
C ASP A 184 15.42 7.67 -9.87
N LEU A 185 15.70 8.85 -9.31
CA LEU A 185 15.33 9.18 -7.93
C LEU A 185 13.80 9.26 -7.75
N GLN A 186 13.06 9.83 -8.71
CA GLN A 186 11.59 9.87 -8.63
C GLN A 186 10.99 8.47 -8.66
N ALA A 187 11.47 7.59 -9.54
CA ALA A 187 11.00 6.21 -9.62
C ALA A 187 11.32 5.44 -8.33
N ASP A 188 12.54 5.59 -7.81
CA ASP A 188 12.98 4.99 -6.54
C ASP A 188 12.08 5.41 -5.37
N MET A 189 11.90 6.73 -5.19
CA MET A 189 11.12 7.28 -4.10
C MET A 189 9.64 6.92 -4.18
N ALA A 190 9.08 6.87 -5.40
CA ALA A 190 7.72 6.39 -5.61
C ALA A 190 7.56 4.90 -5.29
N ALA A 191 8.49 4.06 -5.75
CA ALA A 191 8.46 2.63 -5.46
C ALA A 191 8.53 2.36 -3.95
N ARG A 192 9.32 3.15 -3.20
CA ARG A 192 9.36 3.11 -1.73
C ARG A 192 8.00 3.45 -1.11
N ALA A 193 7.40 4.56 -1.54
CA ALA A 193 6.07 4.96 -1.06
C ALA A 193 5.00 3.91 -1.38
N PHE A 194 5.07 3.28 -2.55
CA PHE A 194 4.21 2.16 -2.91
C PHE A 194 4.45 0.92 -2.03
N GLY A 195 5.70 0.59 -1.71
CA GLY A 195 6.02 -0.50 -0.77
C GLY A 195 5.35 -0.30 0.60
N VAL A 196 5.37 0.92 1.14
CA VAL A 196 4.65 1.27 2.37
C VAL A 196 3.14 1.09 2.22
N ALA A 197 2.57 1.53 1.09
CA ALA A 197 1.14 1.38 0.82
C ALA A 197 0.70 -0.10 0.84
N VAL A 198 1.53 -1.00 0.32
CA VAL A 198 1.27 -2.44 0.37
C VAL A 198 1.29 -2.96 1.81
N LEU A 199 2.27 -2.54 2.61
CA LEU A 199 2.35 -2.89 4.02
C LEU A 199 1.13 -2.40 4.80
N ASP A 200 0.68 -1.17 4.56
CA ASP A 200 -0.52 -0.61 5.16
C ASP A 200 -1.77 -1.44 4.83
N MET A 201 -1.96 -1.80 3.56
CA MET A 201 -3.10 -2.63 3.14
C MET A 201 -3.09 -3.99 3.85
N MET A 202 -1.92 -4.63 3.99
CA MET A 202 -1.78 -5.92 4.67
C MET A 202 -1.98 -5.80 6.18
N GLY A 203 -1.51 -4.70 6.77
CA GLY A 203 -1.58 -4.42 8.19
C GLY A 203 -2.97 -3.98 8.63
N SER A 204 -3.67 -3.09 7.95
CA SER A 204 -4.87 -2.36 8.46
C SER A 204 -6.14 -3.18 8.79
N GLY A 205 -6.08 -4.50 8.93
CA GLY A 205 -7.19 -5.36 9.36
C GLY A 205 -8.11 -5.78 8.22
N HIS A 206 -7.81 -5.40 6.98
CA HIS A 206 -8.51 -5.84 5.78
C HIS A 206 -8.59 -7.37 5.69
N MET A 207 -7.47 -8.05 5.92
CA MET A 207 -7.40 -9.51 5.86
C MET A 207 -8.27 -10.16 6.94
N THR A 208 -8.29 -9.60 8.15
CA THR A 208 -9.13 -10.08 9.26
C THR A 208 -10.61 -9.89 8.95
N ALA A 209 -11.01 -8.71 8.47
CA ALA A 209 -12.39 -8.46 8.06
C ALA A 209 -12.84 -9.39 6.92
N MET A 210 -11.96 -9.65 5.94
CA MET A 210 -12.24 -10.63 4.88
C MET A 210 -12.41 -12.06 5.42
N GLY A 211 -11.70 -12.43 6.49
CA GLY A 211 -11.87 -13.71 7.18
C GLY A 211 -13.22 -13.80 7.90
N LEU A 212 -13.60 -12.75 8.61
CA LEU A 212 -14.90 -12.63 9.30
C LEU A 212 -16.10 -12.59 8.34
N CYS A 213 -15.85 -12.32 7.07
CA CYS A 213 -16.84 -12.32 6.00
C CYS A 213 -16.78 -13.56 5.09
N ARG A 214 -16.39 -14.71 5.64
CA ARG A 214 -16.44 -16.03 4.98
C ARG A 214 -17.76 -16.75 5.26
N ASP A 215 -18.05 -17.75 4.44
CA ASP A 215 -19.32 -18.49 4.40
C ASP A 215 -19.79 -18.99 5.78
N GLU A 216 -18.87 -19.44 6.63
CA GLU A 216 -19.14 -19.92 7.99
C GLU A 216 -19.80 -18.86 8.90
N HIS A 217 -19.54 -17.58 8.66
CA HIS A 217 -20.10 -16.46 9.39
C HIS A 217 -21.29 -15.82 8.68
N MET A 218 -21.53 -16.15 7.40
CA MET A 218 -22.61 -15.56 6.60
C MET A 218 -23.99 -16.19 6.86
N ALA A 219 -24.10 -17.21 7.72
CA ALA A 219 -25.40 -17.73 8.13
C ALA A 219 -26.26 -16.65 8.82
N ASP A 220 -25.63 -15.76 9.60
CA ASP A 220 -26.26 -14.59 10.20
C ASP A 220 -26.56 -13.52 9.14
N SER A 221 -27.84 -13.13 9.02
CA SER A 221 -28.29 -12.08 8.10
C SER A 221 -27.67 -10.72 8.39
N ASN A 222 -27.49 -10.36 9.67
CA ASN A 222 -26.90 -9.08 10.06
C ASN A 222 -25.45 -9.02 9.63
N ARG A 223 -24.68 -10.07 9.92
CA ARG A 223 -23.29 -10.17 9.45
C ARG A 223 -23.22 -10.09 7.92
N ARG A 224 -24.06 -10.85 7.21
CA ARG A 224 -24.09 -10.85 5.74
C ARG A 224 -24.33 -9.44 5.18
N GLN A 225 -25.26 -8.69 5.79
CA GLN A 225 -25.54 -7.31 5.41
C GLN A 225 -24.35 -6.38 5.72
N THR A 226 -23.75 -6.48 6.91
CA THR A 226 -22.56 -5.68 7.27
C THR A 226 -21.38 -5.95 6.32
N CYS A 227 -21.11 -7.22 6.01
CA CYS A 227 -20.05 -7.59 5.06
C CYS A 227 -20.34 -7.11 3.64
N HIS A 228 -21.61 -7.07 3.24
CA HIS A 228 -22.01 -6.53 1.95
C HIS A 228 -21.75 -5.03 1.89
N LEU A 229 -22.18 -4.28 2.92
CA LEU A 229 -21.95 -2.84 3.03
C LEU A 229 -20.45 -2.52 3.07
N LEU A 230 -19.67 -3.28 3.83
CA LEU A 230 -18.21 -3.12 3.87
C LEU A 230 -17.60 -3.37 2.48
N GLY A 231 -17.97 -4.46 1.81
CA GLY A 231 -17.48 -4.77 0.47
C GLY A 231 -17.84 -3.68 -0.54
N ALA A 232 -19.07 -3.16 -0.49
CA ALA A 232 -19.51 -2.06 -1.35
C ALA A 232 -18.73 -0.77 -1.05
N ARG A 233 -18.51 -0.44 0.22
CA ARG A 233 -17.70 0.72 0.65
C ARG A 233 -16.26 0.62 0.15
N LEU A 234 -15.59 -0.49 0.43
CA LEU A 234 -14.22 -0.71 -0.01
C LEU A 234 -14.11 -0.66 -1.53
N LEU A 235 -15.10 -1.19 -2.26
CA LEU A 235 -15.11 -1.20 -3.72
C LEU A 235 -15.33 0.19 -4.33
N ALA A 236 -16.14 1.03 -3.67
CA ALA A 236 -16.40 2.40 -4.11
C ALA A 236 -15.18 3.31 -3.93
N ASP A 237 -14.46 3.15 -2.82
CA ASP A 237 -13.38 4.05 -2.40
C ASP A 237 -11.97 3.45 -2.56
N SER A 238 -11.84 2.33 -3.28
CA SER A 238 -10.54 1.70 -3.56
C SER A 238 -9.65 2.60 -4.43
N ASP A 239 -8.39 2.72 -4.05
CA ASP A 239 -7.36 3.42 -4.84
C ASP A 239 -6.55 2.48 -5.71
N THR A 240 -6.57 1.18 -5.40
CA THR A 240 -5.82 0.15 -6.10
C THR A 240 -6.70 -0.91 -6.74
N LEU A 241 -6.19 -1.53 -7.80
CA LEU A 241 -6.82 -2.67 -8.46
C LEU A 241 -6.91 -3.87 -7.52
N LEU A 242 -5.88 -4.07 -6.69
CA LEU A 242 -5.85 -5.14 -5.70
C LEU A 242 -6.95 -4.95 -4.65
N GLN A 243 -7.06 -3.78 -4.03
CA GLN A 243 -8.14 -3.48 -3.07
C GLN A 243 -9.52 -3.67 -3.70
N SER A 244 -9.71 -3.17 -4.92
CA SER A 244 -11.00 -3.32 -5.63
C SER A 244 -11.37 -4.79 -5.85
N ARG A 245 -10.41 -5.64 -6.18
CA ARG A 245 -10.64 -7.08 -6.36
C ARG A 245 -10.98 -7.78 -5.06
N LEU A 246 -10.27 -7.44 -3.98
CA LEU A 246 -10.57 -7.96 -2.64
C LEU A 246 -11.99 -7.54 -2.20
N ALA A 247 -12.36 -6.27 -2.42
CA ALA A 247 -13.68 -5.75 -2.11
C ALA A 247 -14.79 -6.39 -2.95
N LEU A 248 -14.57 -6.59 -4.26
CA LEU A 248 -15.51 -7.30 -5.12
C LEU A 248 -15.68 -8.77 -4.69
N ALA A 249 -14.59 -9.45 -4.32
CA ALA A 249 -14.65 -10.82 -3.81
C ALA A 249 -15.47 -10.89 -2.51
N LEU A 250 -15.32 -9.89 -1.63
CA LEU A 250 -16.10 -9.76 -0.41
C LEU A 250 -17.60 -9.63 -0.71
N VAL A 251 -17.99 -8.71 -1.60
CA VAL A 251 -19.41 -8.55 -1.99
C VAL A 251 -19.98 -9.83 -2.58
N LYS A 252 -19.28 -10.48 -3.50
CA LYS A 252 -19.76 -11.70 -4.17
C LYS A 252 -20.09 -12.83 -3.17
N ARG A 253 -19.27 -12.98 -2.12
CA ARG A 253 -19.50 -13.99 -1.07
C ARG A 253 -20.80 -13.78 -0.29
N THR A 254 -21.29 -12.56 -0.21
CA THR A 254 -22.53 -12.29 0.54
C THR A 254 -23.79 -12.86 -0.11
N GLY A 255 -23.73 -13.21 -1.41
CA GLY A 255 -24.88 -13.69 -2.16
C GLY A 255 -25.94 -12.62 -2.45
N LEU A 256 -25.75 -11.38 -1.96
CA LEU A 256 -26.67 -10.25 -2.17
C LEU A 256 -26.43 -9.54 -3.51
N GLY A 257 -25.92 -10.27 -4.50
CA GLY A 257 -25.41 -9.70 -5.75
C GLY A 257 -26.47 -8.99 -6.57
N SER A 258 -26.25 -7.70 -6.86
CA SER A 258 -26.94 -6.96 -7.91
C SER A 258 -26.21 -7.13 -9.26
N SER A 259 -26.92 -6.88 -10.37
CA SER A 259 -26.32 -6.82 -11.71
C SER A 259 -25.15 -5.84 -11.79
N GLU A 260 -25.15 -4.81 -10.96
CA GLU A 260 -24.08 -3.81 -10.79
C GLU A 260 -22.70 -4.44 -10.53
N PHE A 261 -22.62 -5.48 -9.69
CA PHE A 261 -21.33 -6.12 -9.38
C PHE A 261 -20.79 -6.98 -10.52
N THR A 262 -21.65 -7.38 -11.47
CA THR A 262 -21.20 -8.05 -12.70
C THR A 262 -20.54 -7.02 -13.62
N THR A 263 -21.18 -5.87 -13.84
CA THR A 263 -20.59 -4.74 -14.57
C THR A 263 -19.27 -4.31 -13.94
N LYS A 264 -19.21 -4.25 -12.61
CA LYS A 264 -17.99 -3.90 -11.88
C LYS A 264 -16.89 -4.94 -12.05
N ALA A 265 -17.24 -6.23 -12.13
CA ALA A 265 -16.28 -7.28 -12.41
C ALA A 265 -15.67 -7.15 -13.82
N ASP A 266 -16.49 -6.84 -14.83
CA ASP A 266 -16.00 -6.56 -16.18
C ASP A 266 -15.11 -5.30 -16.21
N GLU A 267 -15.51 -4.22 -15.51
CA GLU A 267 -14.67 -3.01 -15.37
C GLU A 267 -13.30 -3.37 -14.77
N LEU A 268 -13.25 -4.10 -13.65
CA LEU A 268 -11.98 -4.47 -13.00
C LEU A 268 -11.11 -5.37 -13.88
N ASP A 269 -11.70 -6.25 -14.69
CA ASP A 269 -10.95 -7.06 -15.65
C ASP A 269 -10.38 -6.24 -16.81
N ALA A 270 -11.13 -5.24 -17.29
CA ALA A 270 -10.62 -4.29 -18.28
C ALA A 270 -9.53 -3.36 -17.71
N LEU A 271 -9.68 -2.93 -16.45
CA LEU A 271 -8.66 -2.13 -15.75
C LEU A 271 -7.38 -2.93 -15.50
N ASP A 272 -7.49 -4.23 -15.20
CA ASP A 272 -6.33 -5.12 -15.10
C ASP A 272 -5.55 -5.23 -16.42
N TRP A 273 -6.25 -5.27 -17.55
CA TRP A 273 -5.59 -5.18 -18.85
C TRP A 273 -4.84 -3.85 -18.98
N ALA A 274 -5.47 -2.74 -18.60
CA ALA A 274 -4.86 -1.41 -18.68
C ALA A 274 -3.61 -1.29 -17.78
N VAL A 275 -3.67 -1.82 -16.55
CA VAL A 275 -2.51 -1.89 -15.65
C VAL A 275 -1.39 -2.71 -16.28
N ARG A 276 -1.68 -3.89 -16.87
CA ARG A 276 -0.67 -4.70 -17.57
C ARG A 276 -0.04 -4.01 -18.77
N GLN A 277 -0.80 -3.22 -19.52
CA GLN A 277 -0.22 -2.44 -20.63
C GLN A 277 0.81 -1.43 -20.12
N ARG A 278 0.56 -0.83 -18.93
CA ARG A 278 1.49 0.10 -18.29
C ARG A 278 2.66 -0.62 -17.63
N SER A 279 2.42 -1.74 -16.95
CA SER A 279 3.46 -2.52 -16.28
C SER A 279 4.36 -3.28 -17.26
N GLY A 280 3.83 -3.67 -18.42
CA GLY A 280 4.64 -4.24 -19.51
C GLY A 280 5.70 -3.25 -20.05
N GLU A 281 5.48 -1.94 -19.91
CA GLU A 281 6.51 -0.93 -20.16
C GLU A 281 7.66 -0.99 -19.13
N LEU A 282 7.45 -1.64 -17.97
CA LEU A 282 8.40 -1.74 -16.86
C LEU A 282 9.22 -3.05 -16.87
N GLU A 283 8.70 -4.15 -17.42
CA GLU A 283 9.21 -5.52 -17.23
C GLU A 283 10.28 -5.99 -18.23
N HIS A 284 10.87 -5.14 -19.08
CA HIS A 284 11.85 -5.58 -20.08
C HIS A 284 13.32 -5.28 -19.67
N PRO A 285 14.06 -6.26 -19.12
CA PRO A 285 15.35 -6.00 -18.44
C PRO A 285 16.57 -6.19 -19.34
N SER A 286 16.44 -6.79 -20.51
CA SER A 286 17.58 -7.12 -21.37
C SER A 286 17.76 -6.08 -22.47
N ASP A 287 18.89 -5.36 -22.40
CA ASP A 287 19.54 -4.63 -23.50
C ASP A 287 19.05 -3.18 -23.75
N GLY A 288 19.58 -2.24 -22.97
CA GLY A 288 19.50 -0.79 -23.27
C GLY A 288 18.18 -0.09 -22.93
N GLN A 289 17.24 -0.79 -22.29
CA GLN A 289 15.89 -0.28 -22.00
C GLN A 289 15.73 0.38 -20.62
N GLY A 290 16.78 0.38 -19.78
CA GLY A 290 16.73 0.94 -18.42
C GLY A 290 16.17 2.37 -18.39
N CYS A 291 16.60 3.25 -19.29
CA CYS A 291 16.09 4.62 -19.35
C CYS A 291 14.60 4.68 -19.74
N ARG A 292 14.13 3.85 -20.69
CA ARG A 292 12.71 3.83 -21.08
C ARG A 292 11.82 3.29 -19.95
N ALA A 293 12.26 2.21 -19.29
CA ALA A 293 11.57 1.62 -18.15
C ALA A 293 11.52 2.60 -16.96
N THR A 294 12.62 3.28 -16.64
CA THR A 294 12.63 4.36 -15.64
C THR A 294 11.63 5.44 -16.01
N VAL A 295 11.65 5.93 -17.25
CA VAL A 295 10.73 6.99 -17.70
C VAL A 295 9.28 6.57 -17.58
N ALA A 296 8.97 5.33 -17.97
CA ALA A 296 7.64 4.76 -17.80
C ALA A 296 7.25 4.66 -16.32
N ALA A 297 8.16 4.20 -15.45
CA ALA A 297 7.95 4.08 -14.00
C ALA A 297 7.68 5.45 -13.35
N VAL A 298 8.55 6.44 -13.59
CA VAL A 298 8.39 7.81 -13.09
C VAL A 298 7.04 8.38 -13.49
N ARG A 299 6.70 8.25 -14.78
CA ARG A 299 5.43 8.73 -15.31
C ARG A 299 4.26 8.02 -14.64
N TYR A 300 4.29 6.70 -14.57
CA TYR A 300 3.23 5.90 -13.97
C TYR A 300 2.99 6.26 -12.51
N PHE A 301 4.05 6.31 -11.70
CA PHE A 301 3.94 6.67 -10.29
C PHE A 301 3.57 8.14 -10.06
N GLY A 302 4.08 9.05 -10.89
CA GLY A 302 3.68 10.46 -10.85
C GLY A 302 2.18 10.63 -11.12
N GLU A 303 1.64 9.89 -12.09
CA GLU A 303 0.21 9.88 -12.37
C GLU A 303 -0.60 9.19 -11.24
N MET A 304 -0.07 8.12 -10.62
CA MET A 304 -0.69 7.46 -9.47
C MET A 304 -0.79 8.40 -8.26
N ALA A 305 0.27 9.16 -7.96
CA ALA A 305 0.26 10.13 -6.87
C ALA A 305 -0.79 11.24 -7.06
N GLN A 306 -1.18 11.52 -8.30
CA GLN A 306 -2.20 12.53 -8.62
C GLN A 306 -3.62 11.96 -8.67
N SER A 307 -3.79 10.66 -8.94
CA SER A 307 -5.11 10.13 -9.32
C SER A 307 -5.39 8.67 -8.96
N SER A 308 -4.57 8.05 -8.11
CA SER A 308 -4.58 6.63 -7.74
C SER A 308 -4.27 5.66 -8.90
N GLU A 309 -4.03 4.38 -8.58
CA GLU A 309 -3.78 3.33 -9.60
C GLU A 309 -5.01 3.17 -10.50
N LEU A 310 -6.21 3.16 -9.91
CA LEU A 310 -7.45 3.02 -10.68
C LEU A 310 -7.72 4.23 -11.58
N GLY A 311 -7.39 5.45 -11.16
CA GLY A 311 -7.55 6.62 -12.02
C GLY A 311 -6.62 6.57 -13.24
N VAL A 312 -5.37 6.10 -13.05
CA VAL A 312 -4.43 5.86 -14.15
C VAL A 312 -4.96 4.77 -15.10
N ALA A 313 -5.41 3.65 -14.54
CA ALA A 313 -5.96 2.53 -15.31
C ALA A 313 -7.21 2.94 -16.09
N ARG A 314 -8.12 3.72 -15.50
CA ARG A 314 -9.34 4.22 -16.17
C ARG A 314 -9.00 5.12 -17.34
N ARG A 315 -8.09 6.08 -17.18
CA ARG A 315 -7.66 6.95 -18.30
C ARG A 315 -7.03 6.14 -19.43
N THR A 316 -6.20 5.15 -19.09
CA THR A 316 -5.57 4.25 -20.06
C THR A 316 -6.61 3.42 -20.81
N LEU A 317 -7.60 2.89 -20.09
CA LEU A 317 -8.72 2.15 -20.67
C LEU A 317 -9.55 3.05 -21.59
N ASP A 318 -9.96 4.23 -21.14
CA ASP A 318 -10.77 5.17 -21.92
C ASP A 318 -10.08 5.58 -23.23
N ASP A 319 -8.77 5.85 -23.17
CA ASP A 319 -7.94 6.12 -24.35
C ASP A 319 -7.93 4.96 -25.34
N HIS A 320 -7.84 3.73 -24.83
CA HIS A 320 -7.88 2.53 -25.66
C HIS A 320 -9.25 2.31 -26.29
N LEU A 321 -10.34 2.44 -25.54
CA LEU A 321 -11.70 2.29 -26.03
C LEU A 321 -11.99 3.31 -27.14
N ARG A 322 -11.55 4.57 -26.98
CA ARG A 322 -11.69 5.61 -28.03
C ARG A 322 -10.96 5.26 -29.33
N ARG A 323 -9.75 4.71 -29.25
CA ARG A 323 -8.94 4.39 -30.45
C ARG A 323 -9.35 3.09 -31.14
N SER A 324 -9.78 2.10 -30.37
CA SER A 324 -10.07 0.75 -30.88
C SER A 324 -11.54 0.54 -31.26
N GLY A 325 -12.46 1.35 -30.71
CA GLY A 325 -13.91 1.14 -30.83
C GLY A 325 -14.42 -0.07 -30.04
N GLN A 326 -13.57 -0.72 -29.23
CA GLN A 326 -13.97 -1.82 -28.35
C GLN A 326 -14.83 -1.32 -27.18
N THR A 327 -15.61 -2.23 -26.59
CA THR A 327 -16.32 -1.99 -25.33
C THR A 327 -15.51 -2.46 -24.12
N VAL A 328 -15.88 -2.02 -22.91
CA VAL A 328 -15.31 -2.53 -21.65
C VAL A 328 -15.41 -4.06 -21.58
N ALA A 329 -16.55 -4.63 -22.00
CA ALA A 329 -16.78 -6.07 -21.99
C ALA A 329 -15.84 -6.83 -22.95
N ASP A 330 -15.47 -6.23 -24.09
CA ASP A 330 -14.53 -6.83 -25.03
C ASP A 330 -13.11 -6.89 -24.43
N VAL A 331 -12.66 -5.79 -23.84
CA VAL A 331 -11.34 -5.71 -23.18
C VAL A 331 -11.28 -6.63 -21.96
N ALA A 332 -12.35 -6.68 -21.15
CA ALA A 332 -12.47 -7.59 -20.02
C ALA A 332 -12.33 -9.06 -20.45
N ARG A 333 -12.99 -9.45 -21.55
CA ARG A 333 -12.90 -10.80 -22.12
C ARG A 333 -11.48 -11.12 -22.58
N GLN A 334 -10.82 -10.18 -23.26
CA GLN A 334 -9.43 -10.33 -23.68
C GLN A 334 -8.48 -10.50 -22.48
N SER A 335 -8.69 -9.71 -21.43
CA SER A 335 -7.95 -9.79 -20.17
C SER A 335 -8.07 -11.16 -19.51
N ARG A 336 -9.29 -11.72 -19.45
CA ARG A 336 -9.51 -13.08 -18.94
C ARG A 336 -8.76 -14.12 -19.78
N GLN A 337 -8.89 -14.06 -21.10
CA GLN A 337 -8.23 -15.00 -22.02
C GLN A 337 -6.70 -14.95 -21.90
N SER A 338 -6.10 -13.78 -21.69
CA SER A 338 -4.65 -13.68 -21.52
C SER A 338 -4.18 -14.28 -20.19
N ARG A 339 -4.94 -14.09 -19.10
CA ARG A 339 -4.67 -14.73 -17.81
C ARG A 339 -4.78 -16.25 -17.89
N ASP A 340 -5.84 -16.76 -18.49
CA ASP A 340 -6.07 -18.20 -18.61
C ASP A 340 -4.95 -18.86 -19.43
N LYS A 341 -4.47 -18.19 -20.48
CA LYS A 341 -3.30 -18.64 -21.25
C LYS A 341 -2.01 -18.64 -20.43
N ALA A 342 -1.78 -17.62 -19.61
CA ALA A 342 -0.59 -17.53 -18.75
C ALA A 342 -0.61 -18.52 -17.58
N ALA A 343 -1.80 -18.96 -17.15
CA ALA A 343 -1.99 -19.95 -16.08
C ALA A 343 -1.99 -21.39 -16.58
N ALA A 344 -1.99 -21.62 -17.91
CA ALA A 344 -1.89 -22.94 -18.49
C ALA A 344 -0.49 -23.52 -18.23
N PRO A 345 -0.38 -24.77 -17.75
CA PRO A 345 0.88 -25.40 -17.35
C PRO A 345 1.85 -25.68 -18.50
#